data_AF-A6J3D0-F1
#
_entry.id   AF-A6J3D0-F1
#
_cell.length_a   1.000
_cell.length_b   1.000
_cell.length_c   1.000
_cell.angle_alpha   90.00
_cell.angle_beta   90.00
_cell.angle_gamma   90.00
#
_symmetry.space_group_name_H-M   'P 1'
#
loop_
_entity.id
_entity.type
_entity.pdbx_description
1 polymer ?
#
loop_
_entity_poly.entity_id
_entity_poly.type
_entity_poly.pdbx_seq_one_letter_code
_entity_poly.pdbx_strand_id
1 'polypeptide(L)'
;MPVLVHLASSFCFLGRNERVLEAMTERAEMEEVERFQPLLDGLKSGTSIALKVGCLQLINALITPAEELDFRVHIRSELMRLGLHQVLQELREIDNDDMRVQLNVFDEQGDEDFFDLKGRLDDIRMEMEYPFMTDD
;
A
#
# COMPACT_ATOMS: atom_id res chain seq x y z
N MET A 1 -1.24 -7.44 -22.42
CA MET A 1 -0.83 -7.34 -20.99
C MET A 1 -0.15 -6.02 -20.59
N PRO A 2 0.67 -5.32 -21.41
CA PRO A 2 1.29 -4.06 -20.96
C PRO A 2 0.31 -2.87 -20.84
N VAL A 3 -0.87 -2.96 -21.47
CA VAL A 3 -1.88 -1.88 -21.46
C VAL A 3 -2.68 -1.83 -20.14
N LEU A 4 -2.80 -2.96 -19.42
CA LEU A 4 -3.56 -3.01 -18.17
C LEU A 4 -2.87 -2.25 -17.03
N VAL A 5 -1.53 -2.31 -16.96
CA VAL A 5 -0.76 -1.64 -15.91
C VAL A 5 -0.83 -0.11 -16.07
N HIS A 6 -0.67 0.40 -17.29
CA HIS A 6 -0.79 1.84 -17.56
C HIS A 6 -2.22 2.37 -17.40
N LEU A 7 -3.25 1.59 -17.77
CA LEU A 7 -4.63 1.99 -17.55
C LEU A 7 -5.01 2.00 -16.07
N ALA A 8 -4.51 1.07 -15.26
CA ALA A 8 -4.76 1.04 -13.82
C ALA A 8 -4.15 2.27 -13.12
N SER A 9 -2.92 2.66 -13.49
CA SER A 9 -2.28 3.88 -12.97
C SER A 9 -3.03 5.17 -13.32
N SER A 10 -3.61 5.28 -14.53
CA SER A 10 -4.45 6.45 -14.88
C SER A 10 -5.84 6.41 -14.24
N PHE A 11 -6.36 5.24 -13.88
CA PHE A 11 -7.63 5.13 -13.16
C PHE A 11 -7.50 5.46 -11.66
N CYS A 12 -6.36 5.18 -11.04
CA CYS A 12 -6.07 5.56 -9.65
C CYS A 12 -6.02 7.08 -9.45
N PHE A 13 -5.57 7.85 -10.45
CA PHE A 13 -5.55 9.33 -10.36
C PHE A 13 -6.97 9.95 -10.34
N LEU A 14 -8.01 9.18 -10.68
CA LEU A 14 -9.41 9.60 -10.75
C LEU A 14 -10.26 9.14 -9.53
N GLY A 15 -9.64 8.71 -8.43
CA GLY A 15 -10.37 8.28 -7.23
C GLY A 15 -11.11 6.95 -7.42
N ARG A 16 -10.62 6.06 -8.31
CA ARG A 16 -11.24 4.75 -8.60
C ARG A 16 -10.45 3.56 -8.03
N ASN A 17 -9.65 3.78 -6.99
CA ASN A 17 -8.86 2.73 -6.33
C ASN A 17 -9.72 1.56 -5.85
N GLU A 18 -10.90 1.87 -5.30
CA GLU A 18 -11.86 0.87 -4.80
C GLU A 18 -12.32 -0.09 -5.90
N ARG A 19 -12.55 0.40 -7.13
CA ARG A 19 -12.96 -0.45 -8.26
C ARG A 19 -11.86 -1.38 -8.74
N VAL A 20 -10.60 -0.95 -8.62
CA VAL A 20 -9.46 -1.82 -8.94
C VAL A 20 -9.33 -2.90 -7.87
N LEU A 21 -9.47 -2.52 -6.59
CA LEU A 21 -9.45 -3.45 -5.47
C LEU A 21 -10.60 -4.47 -5.54
N GLU A 22 -11.79 -4.03 -5.94
CA GLU A 22 -12.99 -4.86 -6.13
C GLU A 22 -12.76 -5.88 -7.24
N ALA A 23 -12.27 -5.46 -8.41
CA ALA A 23 -11.92 -6.37 -9.51
C ALA A 23 -10.80 -7.35 -9.15
N MET A 24 -9.82 -6.93 -8.34
CA MET A 24 -8.80 -7.82 -7.80
C MET A 24 -9.39 -8.85 -6.85
N THR A 25 -10.30 -8.42 -5.97
CA THR A 25 -10.96 -9.30 -5.00
C THR A 25 -11.85 -10.33 -5.69
N GLU A 26 -12.68 -9.91 -6.65
CA GLU A 26 -13.54 -10.80 -7.43
C GLU A 26 -12.72 -11.87 -8.18
N ARG A 27 -11.59 -11.47 -8.78
CA ARG A 27 -10.69 -12.42 -9.44
C ARG A 27 -10.02 -13.39 -8.45
N ALA A 28 -9.61 -12.89 -7.28
CA ALA A 28 -8.97 -13.69 -6.25
C ALA A 28 -9.93 -14.75 -5.68
N GLU A 29 -11.19 -14.39 -5.49
CA GLU A 29 -12.25 -15.31 -5.09
C GLU A 29 -12.50 -16.39 -6.15
N MET A 30 -12.50 -16.04 -7.44
CA MET A 30 -12.62 -17.02 -8.53
C MET A 30 -11.45 -18.00 -8.60
N GLU A 31 -10.24 -17.54 -8.28
CA GLU A 31 -9.02 -18.34 -8.34
C GLU A 31 -8.67 -19.01 -6.98
N GLU A 32 -9.49 -18.80 -5.94
CA GLU A 32 -9.26 -19.25 -4.53
C GLU A 32 -7.87 -18.87 -3.99
N VAL A 33 -7.42 -17.65 -4.30
CA VAL A 33 -6.13 -17.10 -3.86
C VAL A 33 -6.30 -15.80 -3.09
N GLU A 34 -5.25 -15.38 -2.38
CA GLU A 34 -5.22 -14.05 -1.75
C GLU A 34 -5.18 -12.94 -2.82
N ARG A 35 -5.95 -11.87 -2.64
CA ARG A 35 -6.11 -10.82 -3.66
C ARG A 35 -4.83 -10.10 -4.06
N PHE A 36 -3.85 -10.05 -3.16
CA PHE A 36 -2.54 -9.45 -3.44
C PHE A 36 -1.47 -10.48 -3.81
N GLN A 37 -1.78 -11.78 -3.82
CA GLN A 37 -0.82 -12.82 -4.20
C GLN A 37 -0.25 -12.60 -5.61
N PRO A 38 -1.05 -12.27 -6.64
CA PRO A 38 -0.51 -12.00 -7.97
C PRO A 38 0.43 -10.79 -8.02
N LEU A 39 0.24 -9.80 -7.14
CA LEU A 39 1.16 -8.66 -7.04
C LEU A 39 2.49 -9.07 -6.42
N LEU A 40 2.46 -9.83 -5.33
CA LEU A 40 3.70 -10.32 -4.73
C LEU A 40 4.46 -11.27 -5.65
N ASP A 41 3.75 -12.11 -6.40
CA ASP A 41 4.36 -12.97 -7.42
C ASP A 41 5.04 -12.15 -8.52
N GLY A 42 4.43 -11.02 -8.91
CA GLY A 42 5.02 -10.05 -9.84
C GLY A 42 6.29 -9.37 -9.34
N LEU A 43 6.46 -9.25 -8.01
CA LEU A 43 7.63 -8.64 -7.38
C LEU A 43 8.81 -9.60 -7.16
N LYS A 44 8.61 -10.92 -7.26
CA LYS A 44 9.66 -11.93 -7.03
C LYS A 44 10.87 -11.78 -7.96
N SER A 45 12.05 -12.17 -7.49
CA SER A 45 13.34 -12.05 -8.19
C SER A 45 13.32 -12.49 -9.66
N GLY A 46 12.60 -13.56 -10.02
CA GLY A 46 12.51 -14.10 -11.39
C GLY A 46 11.74 -13.28 -12.43
N THR A 47 11.07 -12.18 -12.05
CA THR A 47 10.28 -11.34 -12.97
C THR A 47 11.09 -10.21 -13.61
N SER A 48 10.57 -9.57 -14.66
CA SER A 48 11.22 -8.40 -15.28
C SER A 48 11.16 -7.17 -14.36
N ILE A 49 12.17 -6.30 -14.44
CA ILE A 49 12.21 -5.05 -13.65
C ILE A 49 10.95 -4.21 -13.93
N ALA A 50 10.51 -4.12 -15.20
CA ALA A 50 9.29 -3.39 -15.57
C ALA A 50 8.03 -3.94 -14.89
N LEU A 51 7.92 -5.27 -14.73
CA LEU A 51 6.79 -5.87 -14.00
C LEU A 51 6.89 -5.53 -12.51
N LYS A 52 8.07 -5.63 -11.91
CA LYS A 52 8.28 -5.28 -10.50
C LYS A 52 7.90 -3.82 -10.22
N VAL A 53 8.39 -2.89 -11.04
CA VAL A 53 8.06 -1.46 -10.95
C VAL A 53 6.55 -1.26 -11.08
N GLY A 54 5.91 -1.89 -12.07
CA GLY A 54 4.45 -1.79 -12.25
C GLY A 54 3.64 -2.35 -11.09
N CYS A 55 4.06 -3.45 -10.48
CA CYS A 55 3.42 -4.02 -9.30
C CYS A 55 3.54 -3.10 -8.08
N LEU A 56 4.73 -2.55 -7.81
CA LEU A 56 4.93 -1.62 -6.70
C LEU A 56 4.20 -0.29 -6.94
N GLN A 57 4.18 0.17 -8.19
CA GLN A 57 3.40 1.34 -8.58
C GLN A 57 1.90 1.14 -8.35
N LEU A 58 1.36 -0.06 -8.64
CA LEU A 58 -0.05 -0.34 -8.36
C LEU A 58 -0.32 -0.36 -6.85
N ILE A 59 0.59 -0.93 -6.05
CA ILE A 59 0.47 -0.89 -4.59
C ILE A 59 0.42 0.57 -4.10
N ASN A 60 1.34 1.42 -4.55
CA ASN A 60 1.35 2.84 -4.20
C ASN A 60 0.06 3.53 -4.66
N ALA A 61 -0.42 3.22 -5.87
CA ALA A 61 -1.63 3.79 -6.42
C ALA A 61 -2.91 3.36 -5.66
N LEU A 62 -2.90 2.23 -4.95
CA LEU A 62 -3.99 1.80 -4.08
C LEU A 62 -3.95 2.49 -2.71
N ILE A 63 -2.75 2.73 -2.16
CA ILE A 63 -2.54 3.22 -0.79
C ILE A 63 -2.50 4.74 -0.74
N THR A 64 -1.62 5.38 -1.51
CA THR A 64 -1.34 6.83 -1.45
C THR A 64 -2.57 7.71 -1.61
N PRO A 65 -3.51 7.45 -2.53
CA PRO A 65 -4.65 8.35 -2.71
C PRO A 65 -5.79 8.11 -1.72
N ALA A 66 -5.72 7.09 -0.86
CA ALA A 66 -6.81 6.80 0.07
C ALA A 66 -6.79 7.79 1.24
N GLU A 67 -7.91 8.48 1.48
CA GLU A 67 -8.01 9.51 2.53
C GLU A 67 -8.01 8.91 3.94
N GLU A 68 -8.63 7.73 4.11
CA GLU A 68 -8.75 7.07 5.40
C GLU A 68 -7.46 6.36 5.82
N LEU A 69 -6.84 6.83 6.91
CA LEU A 69 -5.66 6.20 7.51
C LEU A 69 -5.89 4.71 7.81
N ASP A 70 -7.05 4.36 8.35
CA ASP A 70 -7.39 3.00 8.73
C ASP A 70 -7.39 2.07 7.51
N PHE A 71 -7.87 2.55 6.36
CA PHE A 71 -7.82 1.83 5.09
C PHE A 71 -6.36 1.66 4.62
N ARG A 72 -5.55 2.72 4.61
CA ARG A 72 -4.13 2.64 4.22
C ARG A 72 -3.35 1.64 5.07
N VAL A 73 -3.52 1.72 6.39
CA VAL A 73 -2.90 0.81 7.37
C VAL A 73 -3.38 -0.63 7.18
N HIS A 74 -4.68 -0.83 6.91
CA HIS A 74 -5.25 -2.15 6.66
C HIS A 74 -4.61 -2.83 5.45
N ILE A 75 -4.59 -2.16 4.29
CA ILE A 75 -4.02 -2.70 3.05
C ILE A 75 -2.52 -2.96 3.20
N ARG A 76 -1.77 -2.00 3.78
CA ARG A 76 -0.33 -2.18 4.03
C ARG A 76 -0.08 -3.37 4.95
N SER A 77 -0.84 -3.51 6.02
CA SER A 77 -0.70 -4.63 6.96
C SER A 77 -1.01 -5.98 6.30
N GLU A 78 -1.99 -6.03 5.39
CA GLU A 78 -2.30 -7.23 4.62
C GLU A 78 -1.14 -7.64 3.71
N LEU A 79 -0.59 -6.69 2.95
CA LEU A 79 0.59 -6.93 2.11
C LEU A 79 1.80 -7.39 2.96
N MET A 80 2.03 -6.77 4.12
CA MET A 80 3.12 -7.16 5.02
C MET A 80 2.93 -8.59 5.56
N ARG A 81 1.70 -9.01 5.89
CA ARG A 81 1.40 -10.40 6.30
C ARG A 81 1.69 -11.41 5.20
N LEU A 82 1.50 -11.02 3.93
CA LEU A 82 1.82 -11.86 2.77
C LEU A 82 3.34 -11.90 2.45
N GLY A 83 4.17 -11.19 3.22
CA GLY A 83 5.63 -11.22 3.09
C GLY A 83 6.23 -10.08 2.27
N LEU A 84 5.46 -8.99 2.02
CA LEU A 84 5.96 -7.83 1.28
C LEU A 84 7.26 -7.26 1.87
N HIS A 85 7.44 -7.31 3.20
CA HIS A 85 8.64 -6.78 3.84
C HIS A 85 9.95 -7.41 3.29
N GLN A 86 9.98 -8.73 3.14
CA GLN A 86 11.17 -9.42 2.62
C GLN A 86 11.40 -9.08 1.15
N VAL A 87 10.31 -9.02 0.38
CA VAL A 87 10.35 -8.63 -1.04
C VAL A 87 10.89 -7.20 -1.20
N LEU A 88 10.47 -6.25 -0.36
CA LEU A 88 10.96 -4.86 -0.40
C LEU A 88 12.47 -4.78 -0.17
N GLN A 89 13.05 -5.61 0.70
CA GLN A 89 14.51 -5.66 0.88
C GLN A 89 15.21 -6.09 -0.41
N GLU A 90 14.70 -7.12 -1.10
CA GLU A 90 15.26 -7.54 -2.39
C GLU A 90 15.13 -6.46 -3.47
N LEU A 91 14.00 -5.74 -3.49
CA LEU A 91 13.78 -4.65 -4.45
C LEU A 91 14.74 -3.47 -4.24
N ARG A 92 15.15 -3.21 -2.99
CA ARG A 92 16.10 -2.14 -2.65
C ARG A 92 17.52 -2.41 -3.16
N GLU A 93 17.86 -3.65 -3.46
CA GLU A 93 19.15 -4.01 -4.06
C GLU A 93 19.20 -3.78 -5.58
N ILE A 94 18.04 -3.51 -6.21
CA ILE A 94 17.95 -3.29 -7.65
C ILE A 94 18.40 -1.85 -7.97
N ASP A 95 19.44 -1.71 -8.79
CA ASP A 95 19.87 -0.41 -9.30
C ASP A 95 19.01 0.04 -10.49
N ASN A 96 17.84 0.59 -10.17
CA ASN A 96 16.90 1.16 -11.13
C ASN A 96 16.20 2.39 -10.55
N ASP A 97 16.22 3.50 -11.29
CA ASP A 97 15.67 4.77 -10.81
C ASP A 97 14.15 4.72 -10.62
N ASP A 98 13.40 4.08 -11.54
CA ASP A 98 11.95 3.96 -11.41
C ASP A 98 11.56 3.14 -10.17
N MET A 99 12.28 2.04 -9.92
CA MET A 99 12.10 1.24 -8.71
C MET A 99 12.39 2.06 -7.45
N ARG A 100 13.50 2.83 -7.44
CA ARG A 100 13.88 3.70 -6.33
C ARG A 100 12.80 4.74 -6.04
N VAL A 101 12.22 5.34 -7.08
CA VAL A 101 11.10 6.28 -6.93
C VAL A 101 9.90 5.59 -6.28
N GLN A 102 9.51 4.40 -6.74
CA GLN A 102 8.36 3.69 -6.17
C GLN A 102 8.60 3.23 -4.73
N LEU A 103 9.83 2.82 -4.38
CA LEU A 103 10.21 2.48 -3.01
C LEU A 103 10.12 3.71 -2.09
N ASN A 104 10.65 4.85 -2.53
CA ASN A 104 10.59 6.09 -1.76
C ASN A 104 9.14 6.52 -1.49
N VAL A 105 8.27 6.49 -2.50
CA VAL A 105 6.84 6.82 -2.33
C VAL A 105 6.17 5.89 -1.31
N PHE A 106 6.50 4.59 -1.36
CA PHE A 106 5.95 3.62 -0.40
C PHE A 106 6.42 3.89 1.03
N ASP A 107 7.71 4.18 1.20
CA ASP A 107 8.34 4.45 2.50
C ASP A 107 7.84 5.78 3.09
N GLU A 108 7.81 6.85 2.31
CA GLU A 108 7.28 8.17 2.72
C GLU A 108 5.84 8.07 3.19
N GLN A 109 4.97 7.38 2.44
CA GLN A 109 3.58 7.17 2.85
C GLN A 109 3.47 6.33 4.13
N GLY A 110 4.39 5.38 4.34
CA GLY A 110 4.44 4.57 5.56
C GLY A 110 4.83 5.39 6.78
N ASP A 111 5.80 6.30 6.64
CA ASP A 111 6.23 7.20 7.70
C ASP A 111 5.14 8.20 8.07
N GLU A 112 4.47 8.81 7.07
CA GLU A 112 3.31 9.68 7.29
C GLU A 112 2.21 8.97 8.10
N ASP A 113 1.83 7.75 7.69
CA ASP A 113 0.82 6.96 8.40
C ASP A 113 1.22 6.64 9.84
N PHE A 114 2.53 6.44 10.09
CA PHE A 114 3.04 6.23 11.44
C PHE A 114 2.93 7.47 12.31
N PHE A 115 3.24 8.66 11.77
CA PHE A 115 3.07 9.92 12.50
C PHE A 115 1.61 10.22 12.81
N ASP A 116 0.70 9.98 11.87
CA ASP A 116 -0.74 10.17 12.09
C ASP A 116 -1.29 9.22 13.17
N LEU A 117 -0.90 7.95 13.12
CA LEU A 117 -1.26 6.96 14.15
C LEU A 117 -0.74 7.37 15.53
N LYS A 118 0.50 7.86 15.59
CA LYS A 118 1.10 8.33 16.83
C LYS A 118 0.38 9.55 17.40
N GLY A 119 0.00 10.51 16.55
CA GLY A 119 -0.80 11.67 16.96
C GLY A 119 -2.12 11.25 17.58
N ARG A 120 -2.89 10.38 16.91
CA ARG A 120 -4.14 9.83 17.45
C ARG A 120 -3.96 9.10 18.77
N LEU A 121 -2.85 8.34 18.92
CA LEU A 121 -2.55 7.66 20.18
C LEU A 121 -2.25 8.65 21.30
N ASP A 122 -1.48 9.69 21.03
CA ASP A 122 -1.14 10.72 22.02
C ASP A 122 -2.39 11.50 22.44
N ASP A 123 -3.32 11.80 21.51
CA ASP A 123 -4.62 12.43 21.82
C ASP A 123 -5.46 11.55 22.75
N ILE A 124 -5.61 10.25 22.43
CA ILE A 124 -6.34 9.29 23.29
C ILE A 124 -5.69 9.21 24.68
N ARG A 125 -4.36 9.20 24.75
CA ARG A 125 -3.65 9.16 26.03
C ARG A 125 -3.91 10.42 26.86
N MET A 126 -3.94 11.59 26.24
CA MET A 126 -4.28 12.84 26.92
C MET A 126 -5.72 12.84 27.46
N GLU A 127 -6.69 12.36 26.69
CA GLU A 127 -8.08 12.23 27.14
C GLU A 127 -8.23 11.25 28.32
N MET A 128 -7.47 10.17 28.31
CA MET A 128 -7.49 9.15 29.36
C MET A 128 -6.71 9.54 30.63
N GLU A 129 -5.71 10.42 30.52
CA GLU A 129 -4.90 10.91 31.64
C GLU A 129 -5.52 12.13 32.34
N TYR A 130 -6.40 12.88 31.65
CA TYR A 130 -7.17 14.02 32.22
C TYR A 130 -8.69 13.91 32.01
N PRO A 131 -9.37 12.89 32.55
CA PRO A 131 -10.81 12.70 32.34
C PRO A 131 -11.72 13.76 33.00
N PHE A 132 -11.19 14.75 33.75
CA PHE A 132 -11.96 15.67 34.60
C PHE A 132 -11.50 17.15 34.57
N MET A 133 -10.95 17.67 33.46
CA MET A 133 -10.62 19.11 33.36
C MET A 133 -11.70 19.94 32.64
N THR A 134 -12.94 19.46 32.55
CA THR A 134 -14.12 20.25 32.15
C THR A 134 -15.19 20.11 33.21
N ASP A 135 -15.04 20.83 34.31
CA ASP A 135 -16.13 21.27 35.18
C ASP A 135 -15.56 22.40 36.07
N ASP A 136 -15.51 23.62 35.52
CA ASP A 136 -15.70 24.91 36.22
C ASP A 136 -15.85 26.06 35.20
#